data_AF-A0A1C0SEB7-F1
#
_entry.id   AF-A0A1C0SEB7-F1
#
_cell.length_a   1.000
_cell.length_b   1.000
_cell.length_c   1.000
_cell.angle_alpha   90.00
_cell.angle_beta   90.00
_cell.angle_gamma   90.00
#
_symmetry.space_group_name_H-M   'P 1'
#
loop_
_entity.id
_entity.type
_entity.pdbx_description
1 polymer ?
#
loop_
_entity_poly.entity_id
_entity_poly.type
_entity_poly.pdbx_seq_one_letter_code
_entity_poly.pdbx_strand_id
1 'polypeptide(L)'
;MRRRFFSNLYQQLRVLWPIFSAILIVMAGCGIVIGRIEGWRLDEALYFTFVTGLTIGYGDITPKHLSARLLALVIGFSGIVLTGLVAAVSVHALNATNRDDASER
;
A
#
# COMPACT_ATOMS: atom_id res chain seq x y z
N MET A 1 -6.98 -33.20 -2.58
CA MET A 1 -5.84 -32.27 -2.36
C MET A 1 -6.14 -30.83 -2.81
N ARG A 2 -6.64 -30.56 -4.02
CA ARG A 2 -6.97 -29.18 -4.51
C ARG A 2 -7.84 -28.31 -3.58
N ARG A 3 -8.86 -28.86 -2.89
CA ARG A 3 -9.78 -28.05 -2.06
C ARG A 3 -9.17 -27.50 -0.76
N ARG A 4 -8.18 -28.18 -0.17
CA ARG A 4 -7.52 -27.72 1.06
C ARG A 4 -6.47 -26.64 0.76
N PHE A 5 -5.78 -26.77 -0.38
CA PHE A 5 -4.84 -25.78 -0.89
C PHE A 5 -5.51 -24.42 -1.16
N PHE A 6 -6.64 -24.42 -1.88
CA PHE A 6 -7.40 -23.19 -2.16
C PHE A 6 -7.95 -22.52 -0.89
N SER A 7 -8.33 -23.31 0.13
CA SER A 7 -8.80 -22.75 1.42
C SER A 7 -7.67 -22.03 2.15
N ASN A 8 -6.47 -22.60 2.21
CA ASN A 8 -5.32 -21.97 2.89
C ASN A 8 -4.81 -20.74 2.12
N LEU A 9 -4.78 -20.79 0.79
CA LEU A 9 -4.43 -19.64 -0.05
C LEU A 9 -5.41 -18.49 0.15
N TYR A 10 -6.71 -18.79 0.17
CA TYR A 10 -7.75 -17.79 0.40
C TYR A 10 -7.68 -17.24 1.84
N GLN A 11 -7.32 -18.06 2.82
CA GLN A 11 -7.23 -17.63 4.22
C GLN A 11 -6.01 -16.75 4.48
N GLN A 12 -4.85 -17.05 3.87
CA GLN A 12 -3.69 -16.15 3.89
C GLN A 12 -3.98 -14.84 3.16
N LEU A 13 -4.59 -14.91 1.97
CA LEU A 13 -4.96 -13.73 1.19
C LEU A 13 -6.00 -12.86 1.92
N ARG A 14 -6.95 -13.49 2.63
CA ARG A 14 -8.01 -12.82 3.39
C ARG A 14 -7.50 -12.05 4.61
N VAL A 15 -6.36 -12.43 5.20
CA VAL A 15 -5.76 -11.68 6.32
C VAL A 15 -4.94 -10.49 5.83
N LEU A 16 -4.28 -10.63 4.67
CA LEU A 16 -3.49 -9.55 4.06
C LEU A 16 -4.37 -8.47 3.45
N TRP A 17 -5.50 -8.87 2.86
CA TRP A 17 -6.47 -7.97 2.23
C TRP A 17 -6.93 -6.80 3.12
N PRO A 18 -7.39 -7.00 4.37
CA PRO A 18 -7.82 -5.89 5.22
C PRO A 18 -6.68 -4.94 5.56
N ILE A 19 -5.46 -5.45 5.80
CA ILE A 19 -4.29 -4.61 6.10
C ILE A 19 -3.95 -3.72 4.90
N PHE A 20 -3.87 -4.31 3.70
CA PHE A 20 -3.64 -3.58 2.46
C PHE A 20 -4.72 -2.51 2.22
N SER A 21 -6.00 -2.89 2.39
CA SER A 21 -7.11 -1.96 2.22
C SER A 21 -7.11 -0.83 3.25
N ALA A 22 -6.76 -1.11 4.51
CA ALA A 22 -6.69 -0.11 5.57
C ALA A 22 -5.59 0.91 5.28
N ILE A 23 -4.42 0.47 4.82
CA ILE A 23 -3.32 1.36 4.44
C ILE A 23 -3.74 2.26 3.27
N LEU A 24 -4.36 1.69 2.23
CA LEU A 24 -4.87 2.47 1.09
C LEU A 24 -5.94 3.49 1.50
N ILE A 25 -6.84 3.13 2.42
CA ILE A 25 -7.86 4.04 2.95
C ILE A 25 -7.21 5.19 3.72
N VAL A 26 -6.18 4.91 4.54
CA VAL A 26 -5.43 5.95 5.26
C VAL A 26 -4.76 6.90 4.28
N MET A 27 -4.07 6.36 3.26
CA MET A 27 -3.40 7.17 2.24
C MET A 27 -4.40 8.05 1.48
N ALA A 28 -5.50 7.49 0.97
CA ALA A 28 -6.52 8.23 0.25
C ALA A 28 -7.21 9.27 1.14
N GLY A 29 -7.51 8.93 2.39
CA GLY A 29 -8.10 9.84 3.37
C GLY A 29 -7.20 11.04 3.65
N CYS A 30 -5.92 10.81 3.97
CA CYS A 30 -4.93 11.87 4.15
C CYS A 30 -4.79 12.71 2.88
N GLY A 31 -4.74 12.08 1.71
CA GLY A 31 -4.67 12.74 0.40
C GLY A 31 -5.81 13.72 0.15
N ILE A 32 -7.05 13.28 0.40
CA ILE A 32 -8.25 14.10 0.27
C ILE A 32 -8.22 15.27 1.25
N VAL A 33 -7.79 15.05 2.49
CA VAL A 33 -7.67 16.12 3.50
C VAL A 33 -6.61 17.13 3.09
N ILE A 34 -5.46 16.69 2.57
CA ILE A 34 -4.42 17.58 2.03
C ILE A 34 -4.98 18.40 0.87
N GLY A 35 -5.65 17.75 -0.09
CA GLY A 35 -6.26 18.44 -1.22
C GLY A 35 -7.28 19.50 -0.79
N ARG A 36 -8.08 19.22 0.26
CA ARG A 36 -9.00 20.20 0.87
C ARG A 36 -8.28 21.38 1.51
N ILE A 37 -7.15 21.15 2.19
CA ILE A 37 -6.35 22.20 2.86
C ILE A 37 -5.66 23.08 1.81
N GLU A 38 -5.10 22.48 0.77
CA GLU A 38 -4.32 23.18 -0.27
C GLU A 38 -5.19 23.74 -1.41
N GLY A 39 -6.50 23.43 -1.41
CA GLY A 39 -7.43 23.86 -2.46
C GLY A 39 -7.23 23.13 -3.79
N TRP A 40 -6.64 21.93 -3.77
CA TRP A 40 -6.42 21.11 -4.97
C TRP A 40 -7.71 20.44 -5.43
N ARG A 41 -7.78 20.19 -6.73
CA ARG A 41 -8.83 19.34 -7.31
C ARG A 41 -8.60 17.88 -6.89
N LEU A 42 -9.65 17.05 -7.00
CA LEU A 42 -9.60 15.65 -6.56
C LEU A 42 -8.56 14.83 -7.33
N ASP A 43 -8.38 15.11 -8.62
CA ASP A 43 -7.37 14.51 -9.50
C ASP A 43 -5.95 14.85 -9.05
N GLU A 44 -5.68 16.12 -8.71
CA GLU A 44 -4.39 16.56 -8.19
C GLU A 44 -4.07 15.94 -6.82
N ALA A 45 -5.08 15.86 -5.93
CA ALA A 45 -4.93 15.23 -4.63
C ALA A 45 -4.67 13.72 -4.72
N LEU A 46 -5.39 13.02 -5.61
CA LEU A 46 -5.16 11.60 -5.89
C LEU A 46 -3.76 11.38 -6.48
N TYR A 47 -3.37 12.18 -7.47
CA TYR A 47 -2.05 12.13 -8.07
C TYR A 47 -0.94 12.32 -7.02
N PHE A 48 -1.04 13.38 -6.20
CA PHE A 48 -0.08 13.64 -5.12
C PHE A 48 0.02 12.45 -4.15
N THR A 49 -1.12 11.85 -3.80
CA THR A 49 -1.19 10.71 -2.88
C THR A 49 -0.49 9.49 -3.46
N PHE A 50 -0.71 9.17 -4.73
CA PHE A 50 -0.03 8.06 -5.40
C PHE A 50 1.47 8.32 -5.58
N VAL A 51 1.85 9.50 -6.05
CA VAL A 51 3.26 9.86 -6.28
C VAL A 51 4.05 9.85 -4.98
N THR A 52 3.47 10.38 -3.89
CA THR A 52 4.10 10.39 -2.57
C THR A 52 4.07 9.00 -1.93
N GLY A 53 2.94 8.30 -2.01
CA GLY A 53 2.73 6.98 -1.43
C GLY A 53 3.54 5.87 -2.10
N LEU A 54 3.71 5.92 -3.40
CA LEU A 54 4.60 5.01 -4.13
C LEU A 54 6.06 5.47 -4.09
N THR A 55 6.38 6.49 -3.29
CA THR A 55 7.74 7.02 -3.11
C THR A 55 8.39 7.51 -4.40
N ILE A 56 7.60 7.91 -5.40
CA ILE A 56 8.08 8.48 -6.67
C ILE A 56 8.56 9.92 -6.45
N GLY A 57 7.73 10.74 -5.79
CA GLY A 57 8.12 12.06 -5.29
C GLY A 57 8.56 13.07 -6.36
N TYR A 58 7.81 13.23 -7.46
CA TYR A 58 8.17 14.18 -8.53
C TYR A 58 8.34 15.64 -8.07
N GLY A 59 7.61 16.06 -7.03
CA GLY A 59 7.74 17.39 -6.43
C GLY A 59 7.09 18.54 -7.23
N ASP A 60 6.36 18.20 -8.29
CA ASP A 60 5.55 19.12 -9.09
C ASP A 60 4.33 19.67 -8.33
N ILE A 61 3.68 18.82 -7.54
CA ILE A 61 2.61 19.20 -6.61
C ILE A 61 3.13 19.00 -5.19
N THR A 62 3.17 20.07 -4.39
CA THR A 62 3.71 20.01 -3.02
C THR A 62 2.87 20.84 -2.04
N PRO A 63 2.61 20.32 -0.83
CA PRO A 63 1.84 21.03 0.18
C PRO A 63 2.61 22.24 0.73
N LYS A 64 1.93 23.38 0.81
CA LYS A 64 2.48 24.64 1.33
C LYS A 64 2.18 24.80 2.82
N HIS A 65 1.05 24.30 3.29
CA HIS A 65 0.66 24.35 4.69
C HIS A 65 1.41 23.34 5.55
N LEU A 66 1.79 23.75 6.77
CA LEU A 66 2.49 22.87 7.71
C LEU A 66 1.68 21.62 8.05
N SER A 67 0.38 21.77 8.27
CA SER A 67 -0.53 20.64 8.53
C SER A 67 -0.57 19.64 7.38
N ALA A 68 -0.64 20.13 6.14
CA ALA A 68 -0.63 19.29 4.95
C ALA A 68 0.71 18.56 4.76
N ARG A 69 1.84 19.20 5.10
CA ARG A 69 3.16 18.56 5.10
C ARG A 69 3.25 17.43 6.12
N LEU A 70 2.72 17.61 7.34
CA LEU A 70 2.67 16.56 8.35
C LEU A 70 1.83 15.36 7.88
N LEU A 71 0.69 15.61 7.23
CA LEU A 71 -0.12 14.54 6.65
C LEU A 71 0.59 13.85 5.48
N ALA A 72 1.37 14.56 4.67
CA ALA A 72 2.15 13.98 3.59
C ALA A 72 3.21 12.99 4.12
N LEU A 73 3.79 13.24 5.29
CA LEU A 73 4.70 12.30 5.95
C LEU A 73 3.99 10.98 6.32
N VAL A 74 2.74 11.06 6.78
CA VAL A 74 1.93 9.86 7.06
C VAL A 74 1.71 9.06 5.78
N ILE A 75 1.38 9.71 4.66
CA ILE A 75 1.23 9.05 3.36
C ILE A 75 2.54 8.35 2.94
N GLY A 76 3.68 9.03 3.06
CA GLY A 76 4.98 8.47 2.73
C GLY A 76 5.34 7.24 3.58
N PHE A 77 5.14 7.32 4.89
CA PHE A 77 5.40 6.19 5.80
C PHE A 77 4.48 5.00 5.51
N SER A 78 3.18 5.25 5.32
CA SER A 78 2.20 4.24 4.90
C SER A 78 2.61 3.58 3.58
N GLY A 79 3.13 4.35 2.63
CA GLY A 79 3.65 3.87 1.36
C GLY A 79 4.83 2.91 1.48
N ILE A 80 5.80 3.24 2.33
CA ILE A 80 6.94 2.35 2.63
C ILE A 80 6.46 1.03 3.26
N VAL A 81 5.51 1.11 4.20
CA VAL A 81 4.92 -0.10 4.82
C VAL A 81 4.17 -0.94 3.78
N LEU A 82 3.42 -0.31 2.89
CA LEU A 82 2.66 -0.98 1.82
C LEU A 82 3.59 -1.74 0.87
N THR A 83 4.63 -1.07 0.37
CA THR A 83 5.59 -1.67 -0.57
C THR A 83 6.39 -2.79 0.10
N GLY A 84 6.79 -2.63 1.36
CA GLY A 84 7.43 -3.68 2.16
C GLY A 84 6.52 -4.90 2.38
N LEU A 85 5.23 -4.68 2.66
CA LEU A 85 4.26 -5.77 2.80
C LEU A 85 4.11 -6.55 1.48
N VAL A 86 3.99 -5.84 0.35
CA VAL A 86 3.90 -6.47 -0.98
C VAL A 86 5.14 -7.31 -1.28
N ALA A 87 6.34 -6.80 -0.99
CA ALA A 87 7.59 -7.53 -1.16
C ALA A 87 7.64 -8.78 -0.26
N ALA A 88 7.29 -8.65 1.02
CA ALA A 88 7.29 -9.76 1.97
C ALA A 88 6.32 -10.88 1.57
N VAL A 89 5.12 -10.52 1.11
CA VAL A 89 4.12 -11.49 0.62
C VAL A 89 4.61 -12.19 -0.64
N SER A 90 5.23 -11.45 -1.56
CA SER A 90 5.80 -12.02 -2.78
C SER A 90 6.89 -13.04 -2.46
N VAL A 91 7.80 -12.71 -1.54
CA VAL A 91 8.85 -13.63 -1.06
C VAL A 91 8.26 -14.84 -0.34
N HIS A 92 7.25 -14.64 0.51
CA HIS A 92 6.59 -15.75 1.20
C HIS A 92 5.93 -16.72 0.22
N ALA A 93 5.26 -16.21 -0.81
CA ALA A 93 4.64 -17.02 -1.85
C ALA A 93 5.68 -17.82 -2.65
N LEU A 94 6.80 -17.19 -3.04
CA LEU A 94 7.90 -17.87 -3.74
C LEU A 94 8.54 -18.96 -2.87
N ASN A 95 8.76 -18.69 -1.58
CA ASN A 95 9.33 -19.66 -0.65
C ASN A 95 8.38 -20.82 -0.35
N ALA A 96 7.06 -20.59 -0.35
CA ALA A 96 6.07 -21.66 -0.22
C ALA A 96 6.15 -22.64 -1.41
N THR A 97 6.21 -22.12 -2.64
CA THR A 97 6.36 -22.94 -3.85
C THR A 97 7.68 -23.74 -3.85
N ASN A 98 8.80 -23.11 -3.50
CA ASN A 98 10.11 -23.80 -3.45
C ASN A 98 10.16 -24.95 -2.43
N ARG A 99 9.42 -24.87 -1.32
CA ARG A 99 9.39 -25.92 -0.29
C ARG A 99 8.53 -27.11 -0.72
N ASP A 100 7.43 -26.85 -1.42
CA ASP A 100 6.55 -27.90 -1.95
C ASP A 100 7.33 -28.77 -2.97
N ASP A 101 8.06 -28.13 -3.90
CA ASP A 101 8.92 -28.82 -4.90
C ASP A 101 10.03 -29.69 -4.28
N ALA A 102 10.56 -29.30 -3.13
CA ALA A 102 11.61 -30.05 -2.42
C ALA A 102 11.09 -31.26 -1.65
N SER A 103 9.78 -31.29 -1.34
CA SER A 103 9.14 -32.41 -0.62
C SER A 103 8.66 -33.54 -1.54
N GLU A 104 8.54 -33.26 -2.84
CA GLU A 104 8.17 -34.25 -3.88
C GLU A 104 9.38 -34.96 -4.51
N ARG A 105 10.61 -34.59 -4.14
CA ARG A 105 11.87 -35.26 -4.55
C ARG A 105 12.42 -36.15 -3.44
#